data_AF-A0A640SHR2-F1
#
_entry.id   AF-A0A640SHR2-F1
#
_cell.length_a   1.000
_cell.length_b   1.000
_cell.length_c   1.000
_cell.angle_alpha   90.00
_cell.angle_beta   90.00
_cell.angle_gamma   90.00
#
_symmetry.space_group_name_H-M   'P 1'
#
loop_
_entity.id
_entity.type
_entity.pdbx_description
1 polymer ?
#
loop_
_entity_poly.entity_id
_entity_poly.type
_entity_poly.pdbx_seq_one_letter_code
_entity_poly.pdbx_strand_id
1 'polypeptide(L)'
;MFSRRFRPSSIPHFFSEVGGVGKFFGSCLNVEFIDDVPVYKSHIVRNPKSPDARNLREALEYLLRERSATVEDWYELTRVNFWRDDLLYGYLQDLCDYFYGDRKEPPDSPDDVPPPGYGV
;
A
#
# COMPACT_ATOMS: atom_id res chain seq x y z
N MET A 1 8.13 -20.85 -15.19
CA MET A 1 7.50 -19.89 -14.27
C MET A 1 7.47 -18.55 -14.96
N PHE A 2 6.28 -18.02 -15.25
CA PHE A 2 6.18 -16.75 -15.97
C PHE A 2 6.63 -15.62 -15.03
N SER A 3 7.83 -15.08 -15.26
CA SER A 3 8.28 -13.81 -14.69
C SER A 3 7.35 -12.71 -15.19
N ARG A 4 6.24 -12.48 -14.50
CA ARG A 4 5.49 -11.26 -14.67
C ARG A 4 6.28 -10.20 -13.92
N ARG A 5 7.07 -9.40 -14.65
CA ARG A 5 7.54 -8.11 -14.13
C ARG A 5 6.29 -7.39 -13.63
N PHE A 6 6.21 -7.12 -12.34
CA PHE A 6 5.29 -6.15 -11.81
C PHE A 6 5.39 -4.87 -12.65
N ARG A 7 4.23 -4.31 -12.98
CA ARG A 7 4.17 -3.02 -13.65
C ARG A 7 3.21 -2.18 -12.83
N PRO A 8 3.64 -1.02 -12.32
CA PRO A 8 2.75 -0.13 -11.59
C PRO A 8 1.48 0.20 -12.41
N SER A 9 1.60 0.29 -13.73
CA SER A 9 0.49 0.47 -14.67
C SER A 9 -0.56 -0.64 -14.69
N SER A 10 -0.28 -1.81 -14.12
CA SER A 10 -1.24 -2.92 -13.99
C SER A 10 -2.15 -2.75 -12.78
N ILE A 11 -1.80 -1.86 -11.85
CA ILE A 11 -2.64 -1.52 -10.71
C ILE A 11 -3.83 -0.69 -11.24
N PRO A 12 -5.08 -1.04 -10.89
CA PRO A 12 -6.24 -0.23 -11.23
C PRO A 12 -6.05 1.24 -10.82
N HIS A 13 -6.42 2.16 -11.72
CA HIS A 13 -6.38 3.61 -11.49
C HIS A 13 -5.01 4.22 -11.21
N PHE A 14 -3.91 3.51 -11.51
CA PHE A 14 -2.57 3.99 -11.18
C PHE A 14 -2.26 5.38 -11.76
N PHE A 15 -2.65 5.63 -13.01
CA PHE A 15 -2.45 6.90 -13.72
C PHE A 15 -3.73 7.74 -13.88
N SER A 16 -4.78 7.47 -13.11
CA SER A 16 -6.03 8.25 -13.25
C SER A 16 -5.79 9.73 -12.94
N GLU A 17 -6.31 10.62 -13.78
CA GLU A 17 -6.17 12.08 -13.62
C GLU A 17 -6.80 12.59 -12.32
N VAL A 18 -7.90 11.97 -11.89
CA VAL A 18 -8.58 12.21 -10.61
C VAL A 18 -8.59 10.90 -9.82
N GLY A 19 -8.13 10.94 -8.57
CA GLY A 19 -8.03 9.75 -7.71
C GLY A 19 -7.02 8.73 -8.20
N GLY A 20 -5.92 9.18 -8.80
CA GLY A 20 -4.80 8.34 -9.19
C GLY A 20 -4.08 7.75 -7.99
N VAL A 21 -4.08 6.42 -7.88
CA VAL A 21 -3.47 5.72 -6.74
C VAL A 21 -1.94 5.73 -6.78
N GLY A 22 -1.34 5.97 -7.96
CA GLY A 22 0.11 6.07 -8.10
C GLY A 22 0.70 7.24 -7.30
N LYS A 23 -0.01 8.38 -7.23
CA LYS A 23 0.41 9.51 -6.40
C LYS A 23 0.26 9.19 -4.90
N PHE A 24 -0.79 8.48 -4.52
CA PHE A 24 -0.95 8.03 -3.14
C PHE A 24 0.19 7.08 -2.73
N PHE A 25 0.53 6.09 -3.55
CA PHE A 25 1.64 5.18 -3.27
C PHE A 25 3.00 5.87 -3.26
N GLY A 26 3.29 6.72 -4.26
CA GLY A 26 4.57 7.40 -4.34
C GLY A 26 4.76 8.55 -3.35
N SER A 27 3.67 9.10 -2.79
CA SER A 27 3.71 10.22 -1.85
C SER A 27 3.26 9.83 -0.44
N CYS A 28 2.02 9.37 -0.23
CA CYS A 28 1.48 9.10 1.10
C CYS A 28 1.95 7.78 1.72
N LEU A 29 2.28 6.78 0.90
CA LEU A 29 2.97 5.57 1.37
C LEU A 29 4.48 5.66 1.17
N ASN A 30 5.00 6.84 0.87
CA ASN A 30 6.43 7.05 0.85
C ASN A 30 7.00 6.92 2.26
N VAL A 31 8.23 6.44 2.41
CA VAL A 31 8.92 6.35 3.72
C VAL A 31 8.90 7.66 4.50
N GLU A 32 8.95 8.82 3.83
CA GLU A 32 8.91 10.12 4.48
C GLU A 32 7.52 10.53 5.02
N PHE A 33 6.44 9.90 4.55
CA PHE A 33 5.07 10.32 4.80
C PHE A 33 4.14 9.17 5.23
N ILE A 34 4.67 7.97 5.45
CA ILE A 34 3.88 6.80 5.86
C ILE A 34 3.18 7.04 7.20
N ASP A 35 3.75 7.88 8.07
CA ASP A 35 3.15 8.30 9.34
C ASP A 35 1.93 9.23 9.14
N ASP A 36 1.76 9.82 7.96
CA ASP A 36 0.61 10.67 7.59
C ASP A 36 -0.59 9.87 7.04
N VAL A 37 -0.50 8.54 6.96
CA VAL A 37 -1.62 7.66 6.57
C VAL A 37 -2.94 7.97 7.32
N PRO A 38 -2.95 8.28 8.63
CA PRO A 38 -4.16 8.71 9.34
C PRO A 38 -4.78 9.99 8.78
N VAL A 39 -3.97 10.95 8.31
CA VAL A 39 -4.44 12.19 7.70
C VAL A 39 -5.19 11.86 6.41
N TYR A 40 -4.65 10.96 5.58
CA TYR A 40 -5.32 10.52 4.36
C TYR A 40 -6.61 9.74 4.65
N LYS A 41 -6.64 8.89 5.69
CA LYS A 41 -7.87 8.21 6.13
C LYS A 41 -8.96 9.21 6.48
N SER A 42 -8.62 10.29 7.19
CA SER A 42 -9.59 11.34 7.52
C SER A 42 -10.20 11.99 6.26
N HIS A 43 -9.42 12.12 5.18
CA HIS A 43 -9.91 12.63 3.90
C HIS A 43 -10.90 11.68 3.22
N ILE A 44 -10.58 10.37 3.19
CA ILE A 44 -11.47 9.33 2.66
C ILE A 44 -12.78 9.25 3.44
N VAL A 45 -12.72 9.25 4.77
CA VAL A 45 -13.90 9.17 5.64
C VAL A 45 -14.83 10.38 5.44
N ARG A 46 -14.26 11.57 5.23
CA ARG A 46 -15.04 12.78 4.93
C ARG A 46 -15.65 12.76 3.52
N ASN A 47 -15.05 12.02 2.58
CA ASN A 47 -15.45 11.98 1.17
C ASN A 47 -15.58 10.54 0.65
N PRO A 48 -16.47 9.69 1.21
CA PRO A 48 -16.51 8.27 0.88
C PRO A 48 -16.94 7.96 -0.55
N LYS A 49 -17.55 8.93 -1.25
CA LYS A 49 -17.96 8.83 -2.65
C LYS A 49 -16.93 9.41 -3.62
N SER A 50 -15.79 9.90 -3.13
CA SER A 50 -14.75 10.44 -4.01
C SER A 50 -14.16 9.32 -4.88
N PRO A 51 -13.68 9.64 -6.09
CA PRO A 51 -12.91 8.72 -6.90
C PRO A 51 -11.73 8.13 -6.11
N ASP A 52 -11.04 8.95 -5.32
CA ASP A 52 -9.90 8.55 -4.47
C ASP A 52 -10.26 7.40 -3.52
N ALA A 53 -11.38 7.53 -2.79
CA ALA A 53 -11.85 6.55 -1.83
C ALA A 53 -12.19 5.21 -2.49
N ARG A 54 -12.81 5.23 -3.68
CA ARG A 54 -13.15 4.01 -4.42
C ARG A 54 -11.91 3.40 -5.09
N ASN A 55 -11.11 4.22 -5.76
CA ASN A 55 -9.98 3.78 -6.55
C ASN A 55 -8.88 3.16 -5.67
N LEU A 56 -8.63 3.74 -4.49
CA LEU A 56 -7.69 3.16 -3.52
C LEU A 56 -8.15 1.77 -3.06
N ARG A 57 -9.44 1.62 -2.76
CA ARG A 57 -10.02 0.31 -2.38
C ARG A 57 -9.78 -0.73 -3.47
N GLU A 58 -10.16 -0.42 -4.70
CA GLU A 58 -9.99 -1.35 -5.84
C GLU A 58 -8.52 -1.69 -6.09
N ALA A 59 -7.60 -0.73 -5.92
CA ALA A 59 -6.16 -0.96 -6.05
C ALA A 59 -5.61 -1.88 -4.96
N LEU A 60 -6.01 -1.67 -3.69
CA LEU A 60 -5.59 -2.53 -2.57
C LEU A 60 -6.16 -3.95 -2.71
N GLU A 61 -7.45 -4.09 -3.02
CA GLU A 61 -8.09 -5.39 -3.26
C GLU A 61 -7.43 -6.13 -4.44
N TYR A 62 -7.04 -5.42 -5.50
CA TYR A 62 -6.29 -6.00 -6.62
C TYR A 62 -4.91 -6.51 -6.18
N LEU A 63 -4.14 -5.70 -5.46
CA LEU A 63 -2.80 -6.07 -4.99
C LEU A 63 -2.87 -7.30 -4.07
N LEU A 64 -3.84 -7.34 -3.16
CA LEU A 64 -4.05 -8.47 -2.24
C LEU A 64 -4.46 -9.76 -2.97
N ARG A 65 -5.28 -9.65 -4.01
CA ARG A 65 -5.73 -10.81 -4.79
C ARG A 65 -4.62 -11.37 -5.69
N GLU A 66 -3.96 -10.50 -6.46
CA GLU A 66 -3.00 -10.93 -7.47
C GLU A 66 -1.62 -11.23 -6.88
N ARG A 67 -1.30 -10.63 -5.73
CA ARG A 67 0.01 -10.69 -5.07
C ARG A 67 1.19 -10.62 -6.04
N SER A 68 1.12 -9.64 -6.94
CA SER A 68 2.01 -9.53 -8.11
C SER A 68 3.24 -8.64 -7.90
N ALA A 69 3.27 -7.84 -6.83
CA ALA A 69 4.42 -7.03 -6.44
C ALA A 69 5.37 -7.82 -5.52
N THR A 70 6.68 -7.69 -5.74
CA THR A 70 7.70 -8.12 -4.77
C THR A 70 8.06 -6.98 -3.81
N VAL A 71 8.82 -7.26 -2.75
CA VAL A 71 9.40 -6.22 -1.89
C VAL A 71 10.29 -5.24 -2.66
N GLU A 72 11.03 -5.70 -3.68
CA GLU A 72 11.87 -4.83 -4.51
C GLU A 72 11.02 -3.88 -5.36
N ASP A 73 9.97 -4.41 -5.97
CA ASP A 73 9.02 -3.61 -6.76
C ASP A 73 8.33 -2.55 -5.89
N TRP A 74 7.95 -2.93 -4.67
CA TRP A 74 7.31 -2.02 -3.73
C TRP A 74 8.26 -0.94 -3.24
N TYR A 75 9.51 -1.29 -2.97
CA TYR A 75 10.56 -0.35 -2.61
C TYR A 75 10.84 0.65 -3.73
N GLU A 76 10.88 0.22 -5.00
CA GLU A 76 11.05 1.17 -6.10
C GLU A 76 9.86 2.14 -6.24
N LEU A 77 8.66 1.68 -5.88
CA LEU A 77 7.45 2.49 -5.95
C LEU A 77 7.33 3.49 -4.77
N THR A 78 7.69 3.06 -3.57
CA THR A 78 7.35 3.78 -2.32
C THR A 78 8.57 4.17 -1.48
N ARG A 79 9.76 3.62 -1.78
CA ARG A 79 10.96 3.69 -0.93
C ARG A 79 10.80 3.06 0.45
N VAL A 80 9.72 2.31 0.66
CA VAL A 80 9.47 1.54 1.88
C VAL A 80 9.93 0.12 1.64
N ASN A 81 10.81 -0.37 2.50
CA ASN A 81 11.37 -1.71 2.40
C ASN A 81 10.62 -2.70 3.29
N PHE A 82 10.61 -3.97 2.89
CA PHE A 82 10.09 -5.08 3.69
C PHE A 82 11.08 -6.24 3.60
N TRP A 83 11.19 -7.01 4.68
CA TRP A 83 12.10 -8.16 4.69
C TRP A 83 11.65 -9.29 3.75
N ARG A 84 10.34 -9.44 3.54
CA ARG A 84 9.76 -10.53 2.73
C ARG A 84 8.41 -10.11 2.14
N ASP A 85 8.06 -10.72 1.00
CA ASP A 85 6.79 -10.46 0.29
C ASP A 85 5.57 -10.70 1.20
N ASP A 86 5.60 -11.73 2.06
CA ASP A 86 4.50 -12.00 2.98
C ASP A 86 4.27 -10.88 4.00
N LEU A 87 5.32 -10.19 4.44
CA LEU A 87 5.22 -9.03 5.32
C LEU A 87 4.65 -7.82 4.59
N LEU A 88 5.07 -7.59 3.34
CA LEU A 88 4.47 -6.57 2.47
C LEU A 88 2.96 -6.79 2.35
N TYR A 89 2.54 -8.02 2.02
CA TYR A 89 1.11 -8.30 1.86
C TYR A 89 0.35 -8.31 3.19
N GLY A 90 1.00 -8.61 4.31
CA GLY A 90 0.43 -8.41 5.65
C GLY A 90 0.15 -6.93 5.90
N TYR A 91 1.13 -6.07 5.64
CA TYR A 91 0.97 -4.62 5.74
C TYR A 91 -0.14 -4.08 4.82
N LEU A 92 -0.20 -4.52 3.56
CA LEU A 92 -1.26 -4.11 2.63
C LEU A 92 -2.65 -4.54 3.10
N GLN A 93 -2.75 -5.71 3.74
CA GLN A 93 -4.01 -6.19 4.32
C GLN A 93 -4.41 -5.31 5.51
N ASP A 94 -3.49 -5.04 6.43
CA ASP A 94 -3.73 -4.15 7.57
C ASP A 94 -4.10 -2.73 7.12
N LEU A 95 -3.48 -2.22 6.05
CA LEU A 95 -3.82 -0.94 5.45
C LEU A 95 -5.25 -0.96 4.88
N CYS A 96 -5.64 -2.02 4.17
CA CYS A 96 -7.00 -2.20 3.66
C CYS A 96 -8.02 -2.25 4.80
N ASP A 97 -7.74 -3.00 5.86
CA ASP A 97 -8.59 -3.11 7.04
C ASP A 97 -8.63 -1.79 7.83
N TYR A 98 -7.57 -1.00 7.80
CA TYR A 98 -7.54 0.34 8.39
C TYR A 98 -8.42 1.31 7.60
N PHE A 99 -8.37 1.33 6.28
CA PHE A 99 -9.18 2.27 5.49
C PHE A 99 -10.65 1.86 5.37
N TYR A 100 -10.93 0.55 5.25
CA TYR A 100 -12.25 0.05 4.84
C TYR A 100 -12.82 -1.04 5.74
N GLY A 101 -12.04 -1.58 6.68
CA GLY A 101 -12.46 -2.59 7.64
C GLY A 101 -12.60 -2.03 9.05
N ASP A 102 -12.46 -2.92 10.04
CA ASP A 102 -12.70 -2.62 11.46
C ASP A 102 -11.43 -2.17 12.21
N ARG A 103 -10.28 -2.10 11.54
CA ARG A 103 -9.01 -1.75 12.20
C ARG A 103 -8.99 -0.27 12.58
N LYS A 104 -8.77 0.00 13.87
CA LYS A 104 -8.81 1.35 14.45
C LYS A 104 -7.49 2.10 14.35
N GLU A 105 -6.38 1.40 14.50
CA GLU A 105 -5.03 1.95 14.50
C GLU A 105 -4.35 1.74 13.15
N PRO A 106 -3.49 2.67 12.68
CA PRO A 106 -2.75 2.47 11.44
C PRO A 106 -1.89 1.19 11.51
N PRO A 107 -1.54 0.59 10.36
CA PRO A 107 -0.48 -0.42 10.34
C PRO A 107 0.82 0.20 10.84
N ASP A 108 1.62 -0.59 11.55
CA ASP A 108 2.95 -0.15 11.95
C ASP A 108 3.79 0.10 10.70
N SER A 109 4.57 1.18 10.73
CA SER A 109 5.59 1.42 9.71
C SER A 109 6.53 0.21 9.70
N PRO A 110 6.90 -0.30 8.52
CA PRO A 110 7.92 -1.34 8.41
C PRO A 110 9.28 -0.70 8.68
N ASP A 111 9.51 -0.35 9.94
CA ASP A 111 10.82 0.08 10.42
C ASP A 111 11.80 -1.08 10.27
N ASP A 112 13.07 -0.74 10.06
CA ASP A 112 14.23 -1.63 9.84
C ASP A 112 14.49 -2.68 10.94
N VAL A 113 13.58 -2.85 11.90
CA VAL A 113 13.69 -3.89 12.93
C VAL A 113 13.52 -5.25 12.25
N PRO A 114 14.55 -6.12 12.25
CA PRO A 114 14.44 -7.44 11.67
C PRO A 114 13.38 -8.26 12.43
N PRO A 115 12.54 -9.04 11.72
CA PRO A 115 11.61 -9.93 12.38
C PRO A 115 12.37 -10.94 13.27
N PRO A 116 11.81 -11.34 14.42
CA PRO A 116 12.46 -12.28 15.32
C PRO A 116 12.83 -13.58 14.56
N GLY A 117 14.12 -13.93 14.58
CA GLY A 117 14.71 -15.00 13.78
C GLY A 117 15.66 -14.54 12.67
N TYR A 118 15.71 -13.24 12.37
CA TYR A 118 16.74 -12.62 11.54
C TYR A 118 17.78 -11.93 12.41
N GLY A 119 18.71 -12.73 12.94
CA GLY A 119 19.87 -12.25 13.69
C GLY A 119 20.97 -13.30 13.63
N VAL A 120 22.04 -12.98 12.89
CA VAL A 120 23.38 -13.57 13.05
C VAL A 120 24.33 -12.45 13.43
#